data_AF-A0A2N7Q9V7-F1
#
_entry.id   AF-A0A2N7Q9V7-F1
#
_cell.length_a   1.000
_cell.length_b   1.000
_cell.length_c   1.000
_cell.angle_alpha   90.00
_cell.angle_beta   90.00
_cell.angle_gamma   90.00
#
_symmetry.space_group_name_H-M   'P 1'
#
loop_
_entity.id
_entity.type
_entity.pdbx_description
1 polymer ?
#
loop_
_entity_poly.entity_id
_entity_poly.type
_entity_poly.pdbx_seq_one_letter_code
_entity_poly.pdbx_strand_id
1 'polypeptide(L)'
;MAKLEYLNKKVFAPLNAELWHIPKGKKEYQAFVERSHQTDDNEFYIPQIERCADLKEFYFRALRWEFMYNTKRHHSTLGMTPFRKLRMERDISKLVALFPVLQLEKLTDLYP
;
A
#
# COMPACT_ATOMS: atom_id res chain seq x y z
N MET A 1 -22.13 -10.48 17.56
CA MET A 1 -21.73 -9.73 16.36
C MET A 1 -20.44 -10.36 15.85
N ALA A 2 -20.40 -10.80 14.59
CA ALA A 2 -19.17 -11.35 14.01
C ALA A 2 -18.12 -10.22 13.87
N LYS A 3 -16.81 -10.54 13.95
CA LYS A 3 -15.73 -9.53 13.85
C LYS A 3 -15.88 -8.63 12.62
N LEU A 4 -16.21 -9.22 11.46
CA LEU A 4 -16.39 -8.49 10.20
C LEU A 4 -17.56 -7.51 10.28
N GLU A 5 -18.70 -7.94 10.83
CA GLU A 5 -19.89 -7.10 11.02
C GLU A 5 -19.60 -5.93 11.97
N TYR A 6 -18.85 -6.18 13.04
CA TYR A 6 -18.40 -5.14 13.97
C TYR A 6 -17.51 -4.12 13.26
N LEU A 7 -16.49 -4.57 12.54
CA LEU A 7 -15.57 -3.68 11.83
C LEU A 7 -16.29 -2.85 10.77
N ASN A 8 -17.16 -3.48 9.97
CA ASN A 8 -17.98 -2.77 8.99
C ASN A 8 -18.84 -1.69 9.66
N LYS A 9 -19.53 -2.02 10.74
CA LYS A 9 -20.41 -1.07 11.45
C LYS A 9 -19.64 0.07 12.13
N LYS A 10 -18.49 -0.21 12.75
CA LYS A 10 -17.81 0.73 13.65
C LYS A 10 -16.67 1.50 12.99
N VAL A 11 -16.04 0.96 11.96
CA VAL A 11 -14.85 1.54 11.33
C VAL A 11 -15.14 1.95 9.89
N PHE A 12 -15.63 1.04 9.06
CA PHE A 12 -15.70 1.29 7.61
C PHE A 12 -16.94 2.08 7.18
N ALA A 13 -18.14 1.77 7.72
CA ALA A 13 -19.36 2.49 7.37
C ALA A 13 -19.30 4.00 7.68
N PRO A 14 -18.75 4.46 8.83
CA PRO A 14 -18.51 5.89 9.06
C PRO A 14 -17.59 6.57 8.03
N LEU A 15 -16.71 5.79 7.39
CA LEU A 15 -15.80 6.25 6.33
C LEU A 15 -16.40 6.09 4.92
N ASN A 16 -17.69 5.74 4.82
CA ASN A 16 -18.36 5.41 3.56
C ASN A 16 -17.64 4.30 2.78
N ALA A 17 -17.14 3.31 3.51
CA ALA A 17 -16.42 2.15 2.98
C ALA A 17 -17.04 0.85 3.50
N GLU A 18 -16.73 -0.26 2.83
CA GLU A 18 -17.11 -1.60 3.25
C GLU A 18 -15.88 -2.52 3.21
N LEU A 19 -15.63 -3.22 4.30
CA LEU A 19 -14.63 -4.27 4.40
C LEU A 19 -15.20 -5.57 3.83
N TRP A 20 -14.56 -6.05 2.76
CA TRP A 20 -14.84 -7.32 2.13
C TRP A 20 -13.69 -8.31 2.33
N HIS A 21 -14.02 -9.60 2.43
CA HIS A 21 -13.04 -10.68 2.50
C HIS A 21 -13.00 -11.45 1.19
N ILE A 22 -11.79 -11.81 0.76
CA ILE A 22 -11.60 -12.77 -0.31
C ILE A 22 -12.13 -14.13 0.16
N PRO A 23 -13.01 -14.80 -0.60
CA PRO A 23 -13.55 -16.09 -0.18
C PRO A 23 -12.45 -17.13 0.05
N LYS A 24 -12.63 -17.98 1.05
CA LYS A 24 -11.66 -19.03 1.39
C LYS A 24 -11.43 -19.94 0.16
N GLY A 25 -10.16 -20.17 -0.17
CA GLY A 25 -9.76 -21.00 -1.31
C GLY A 25 -9.71 -20.27 -2.66
N LYS A 26 -10.02 -18.96 -2.71
CA LYS A 26 -9.96 -18.14 -3.93
C LYS A 26 -8.68 -17.32 -4.03
N LYS A 27 -7.52 -18.00 -4.01
CA LYS A 27 -6.19 -17.36 -4.07
C LYS A 27 -5.97 -16.54 -5.35
N GLU A 28 -6.66 -16.89 -6.43
CA GLU A 28 -6.60 -16.17 -7.70
C GLU A 28 -7.04 -14.71 -7.59
N TYR A 29 -7.89 -14.36 -6.61
CA TYR A 29 -8.30 -12.98 -6.36
C TYR A 29 -7.20 -12.14 -5.69
N GLN A 30 -6.13 -12.76 -5.21
CA GLN A 30 -4.96 -12.09 -4.63
C GLN A 30 -3.85 -11.84 -5.65
N ALA A 31 -4.00 -12.27 -6.92
CA ALA A 31 -2.91 -12.21 -7.91
C ALA A 31 -2.27 -10.82 -8.06
N PHE A 32 -3.07 -9.74 -7.98
CA PHE A 32 -2.55 -8.37 -8.04
C PHE A 32 -1.74 -7.99 -6.80
N VAL A 33 -2.19 -8.41 -5.62
CA VAL A 33 -1.53 -8.15 -4.33
C VAL A 33 -0.21 -8.90 -4.27
N GLU A 34 -0.23 -10.21 -4.56
CA GLU A 34 0.98 -11.04 -4.55
C GLU A 34 2.03 -10.57 -5.56
N ARG A 35 1.60 -10.11 -6.74
CA ARG A 35 2.51 -9.51 -7.72
C ARG A 35 3.15 -8.21 -7.19
N SER A 36 2.38 -7.39 -6.47
CA SER A 36 2.90 -6.17 -5.86
C SER A 36 3.94 -6.51 -4.79
N HIS A 37 3.62 -7.45 -3.88
CA HIS A 37 4.57 -7.92 -2.87
C HIS A 37 5.86 -8.45 -3.48
N GLN A 38 5.76 -9.27 -4.52
CA GLN A 38 6.94 -9.78 -5.22
C GLN A 38 7.80 -8.66 -5.84
N THR A 39 7.16 -7.58 -6.30
CA THR A 39 7.87 -6.42 -6.84
C THR A 39 8.58 -5.65 -5.73
N ASP A 40 7.93 -5.45 -4.59
CA ASP A 40 8.54 -4.82 -3.41
C ASP A 40 9.72 -5.66 -2.89
N ASP A 41 9.57 -6.99 -2.83
CA ASP A 41 10.65 -7.89 -2.40
C ASP A 41 11.87 -7.78 -3.32
N ASN A 42 11.66 -7.98 -4.62
CA ASN A 42 12.75 -8.06 -5.59
C ASN A 42 13.43 -6.72 -5.86
N GLU A 43 12.69 -5.62 -5.79
CA GLU A 43 13.18 -4.33 -6.27
C GLU A 43 13.40 -3.31 -5.15
N PHE A 44 12.82 -3.53 -3.97
CA PHE A 44 13.05 -2.71 -2.79
C PHE A 44 13.75 -3.50 -1.68
N TYR A 45 13.12 -4.51 -1.09
CA TYR A 45 13.66 -5.14 0.13
C TYR A 45 15.02 -5.81 -0.11
N ILE A 46 15.11 -6.76 -1.05
CA ILE A 46 16.37 -7.48 -1.34
C ILE A 46 17.53 -6.51 -1.65
N PRO A 47 17.39 -5.51 -2.55
CA PRO A 47 18.51 -4.64 -2.90
C PRO A 47 18.78 -3.49 -1.91
N GLN A 48 17.82 -3.08 -1.07
CA GLN A 48 17.95 -1.90 -0.22
C GLN A 48 18.14 -2.20 1.26
N ILE A 49 17.64 -3.33 1.77
CA ILE A 49 17.60 -3.57 3.22
C ILE A 49 18.99 -3.66 3.83
N GLU A 50 19.92 -4.36 3.18
CA GLU A 50 21.32 -4.49 3.62
C GLU A 50 22.10 -3.17 3.55
N ARG A 51 21.56 -2.18 2.83
CA ARG A 51 22.15 -0.84 2.70
C ARG A 51 21.64 0.14 3.75
N CYS A 52 20.66 -0.24 4.56
CA CYS A 52 20.11 0.61 5.61
C CYS A 52 21.00 0.49 6.85
N ALA A 53 21.62 1.59 7.27
CA ALA A 53 22.39 1.63 8.52
C ALA A 53 21.49 1.60 9.76
N ASP A 54 20.29 2.17 9.66
CA ASP A 54 19.32 2.24 10.74
C ASP A 54 17.87 2.33 10.23
N LEU A 55 16.92 2.36 11.16
CA LEU A 55 15.50 2.45 10.88
C LEU A 55 15.12 3.78 10.19
N LYS A 56 15.82 4.88 10.48
CA LYS A 56 15.55 6.18 9.84
C LYS A 56 15.91 6.13 8.36
N GLU A 57 17.04 5.52 8.03
CA GLU A 57 17.45 5.30 6.65
C GLU A 57 16.49 4.36 5.92
N PHE A 58 16.02 3.30 6.58
CA PHE A 58 14.97 2.45 6.05
C PHE A 58 13.70 3.24 5.69
N TYR A 59 13.18 4.08 6.60
CA TYR A 59 12.01 4.91 6.32
C TYR A 59 12.22 5.84 5.12
N PHE A 60 13.39 6.47 5.02
CA PHE A 60 13.70 7.33 3.88
C PHE A 60 13.72 6.56 2.56
N ARG A 61 14.34 5.37 2.54
CA ARG A 61 14.40 4.52 1.34
C ARG A 61 13.03 3.97 0.96
N ALA A 62 12.21 3.57 1.94
CA ALA A 62 10.85 3.11 1.73
C ALA A 62 9.95 4.23 1.16
N LEU A 63 10.02 5.45 1.71
CA LEU A 63 9.26 6.58 1.18
C LEU A 63 9.71 6.95 -0.25
N ARG A 64 11.01 6.87 -0.52
CA ARG A 64 11.55 7.06 -1.87
C ARG A 64 11.05 5.97 -2.83
N TRP A 65 10.94 4.72 -2.36
CA TRP A 65 10.37 3.61 -3.13
C TRP A 65 8.92 3.88 -3.50
N GLU A 66 8.06 4.24 -2.53
CA GLU A 66 6.66 4.63 -2.77
C GLU A 66 6.54 5.74 -3.83
N PHE A 67 7.33 6.80 -3.69
CA PHE A 67 7.37 7.88 -4.67
C PHE A 67 7.77 7.39 -6.07
N MET A 68 8.82 6.58 -6.15
CA MET A 68 9.35 6.10 -7.42
C MET A 68 8.34 5.17 -8.09
N TYR A 69 7.83 4.17 -7.36
CA TYR A 69 6.84 3.20 -7.83
C TYR A 69 5.55 3.89 -8.31
N ASN A 70 4.96 4.77 -7.49
CA ASN A 70 3.67 5.36 -7.83
C ASN A 70 3.76 6.45 -8.91
N THR A 71 4.87 7.20 -8.97
CA THR A 71 4.92 8.44 -9.78
C THR A 71 5.93 8.45 -10.92
N LYS A 72 6.92 7.55 -10.92
CA LYS A 72 8.02 7.55 -11.91
C LYS A 72 8.11 6.24 -12.68
N ARG A 73 7.81 5.11 -12.05
CA ARG A 73 7.90 3.79 -12.65
C ARG A 73 6.85 3.61 -13.73
N HIS A 74 7.29 3.16 -14.91
CA HIS A 74 6.38 2.72 -15.96
C HIS A 74 5.87 1.30 -15.68
N HIS A 75 4.56 1.09 -15.76
CA HIS A 75 3.95 -0.24 -15.62
C HIS A 75 3.48 -0.74 -16.97
N SER A 76 4.05 -1.83 -17.47
CA SER A 76 3.71 -2.37 -18.80
C SER A 76 2.22 -2.71 -18.94
N THR A 77 1.57 -3.17 -17.87
CA THR A 77 0.12 -3.45 -17.85
C THR A 77 -0.73 -2.17 -17.95
N LEU A 78 -0.21 -1.04 -17.50
CA LEU A 78 -0.92 0.25 -17.50
C LEU A 78 -0.52 1.16 -18.68
N GLY A 79 0.67 0.94 -19.28
CA GLY A 79 1.27 1.84 -20.27
C GLY A 79 1.68 3.22 -19.72
N MET A 80 1.65 3.39 -18.40
CA MET A 80 1.94 4.65 -17.70
C MET A 80 2.27 4.39 -16.23
N THR A 81 2.45 5.46 -15.45
CA THR A 81 2.65 5.35 -14.00
C THR A 81 1.31 5.11 -13.28
N PRO A 82 1.30 4.43 -12.12
CA PRO A 82 0.07 4.20 -11.35
C PRO A 82 -0.68 5.50 -11.04
N PHE A 83 0.04 6.54 -10.63
CA PHE A 83 -0.57 7.84 -10.34
C PHE A 83 -1.21 8.50 -11.56
N ARG A 84 -0.58 8.39 -12.75
CA ARG A 84 -1.18 8.92 -13.99
C ARG A 84 -2.47 8.20 -14.33
N LYS A 85 -2.48 6.87 -14.23
CA LYS A 85 -3.69 6.06 -14.46
C LYS A 85 -4.81 6.46 -13.49
N LEU A 86 -4.50 6.58 -12.20
CA LEU A 86 -5.48 6.92 -11.17
C LEU A 86 -6.06 8.33 -11.37
N ARG A 87 -5.24 9.32 -11.74
CA ARG A 87 -5.69 10.70 -12.06
C ARG A 87 -6.62 10.79 -13.27
N MET A 88 -6.60 9.81 -14.17
CA MET A 88 -7.54 9.75 -15.30
C MET A 88 -8.92 9.23 -14.86
N GLU A 89 -8.99 8.50 -13.75
CA GLU A 89 -10.22 7.87 -13.26
C GLU A 89 -10.88 8.65 -12.12
N ARG A 90 -10.08 9.41 -11.37
CA ARG A 90 -10.50 10.16 -10.19
C ARG A 90 -9.68 11.46 -10.05
N ASP A 91 -10.35 12.56 -9.73
CA ASP A 91 -9.65 13.78 -9.33
C ASP A 91 -9.17 13.64 -7.87
N ILE A 92 -7.90 13.25 -7.72
CA ILE A 92 -7.30 12.96 -6.42
C ILE A 92 -5.99 13.70 -6.21
N SER A 93 -5.70 14.06 -4.96
CA SER A 93 -4.43 14.68 -4.61
C SER A 93 -3.23 13.75 -4.90
N LYS A 94 -2.11 14.35 -5.29
CA LYS A 94 -0.83 13.64 -5.42
C LYS A 94 -0.35 13.02 -4.11
N LEU A 95 -0.85 13.50 -2.97
CA LEU A 95 -0.54 12.95 -1.65
C LEU A 95 -0.96 11.47 -1.51
N VAL A 96 -1.97 11.01 -2.27
CA VAL A 96 -2.36 9.60 -2.30
C VAL A 96 -1.24 8.69 -2.83
N ALA A 97 -0.37 9.21 -3.71
CA ALA A 97 0.79 8.48 -4.23
C ALA A 97 2.02 8.52 -3.30
N LEU A 98 1.90 9.21 -2.16
CA LEU A 98 2.95 9.45 -1.18
C LEU A 98 2.44 9.07 0.22
N PHE A 99 1.84 7.90 0.34
CA PHE A 99 1.34 7.43 1.62
C PHE A 99 2.52 7.31 2.61
N PRO A 100 2.35 7.73 3.87
CA PRO A 100 3.43 7.65 4.84
C PRO A 100 3.81 6.19 5.11
N VAL A 101 5.11 5.94 5.22
CA VAL A 101 5.63 4.65 5.68
C VAL A 101 5.51 4.60 7.20
N LEU A 102 4.78 3.61 7.72
CA LEU A 102 4.47 3.47 9.14
C LEU A 102 4.94 2.11 9.65
N GLN A 103 5.56 2.08 10.83
CA GLN A 103 5.76 0.84 11.57
C GLN A 103 4.49 0.52 12.36
N LEU A 104 3.87 -0.61 12.01
CA LEU A 104 2.59 -1.02 12.58
C LEU A 104 2.67 -1.27 14.10
N GLU A 105 3.84 -1.66 14.62
CA GLU A 105 4.05 -1.86 16.06
C GLU A 105 3.92 -0.56 16.87
N LYS A 106 4.16 0.60 16.23
CA LYS A 106 4.06 1.92 16.84
C LYS A 106 2.73 2.60 16.55
N LEU A 107 1.78 1.88 15.96
CA LEU A 107 0.51 2.45 15.56
C LEU A 107 -0.34 2.85 16.77
N THR A 108 -0.19 2.16 17.91
CA THR A 108 -0.80 2.54 19.19
C THR A 108 -0.28 3.86 19.72
N ASP A 109 0.96 4.23 19.41
CA ASP A 109 1.55 5.51 19.84
C ASP A 109 0.93 6.72 19.12
N LEU A 110 0.23 6.47 18.00
CA LEU A 110 -0.45 7.51 17.21
C LEU A 110 -1.88 7.78 17.69
N TYR A 111 -2.44 6.93 18.54
CA TYR A 111 -3.80 7.04 19.07
C TYR A 111 -3.75 7.01 20.61
N PRO A 112 -3.65 8.18 21.28
CA PRO A 112 -3.65 8.26 22.74
C PRO A 112 -4.99 7.83 23.35
#